data_AF-A0AAG5DVX7-F1
#
_entry.id   AF-A0AAG5DVX7-F1
#
_cell.length_a   1.000
_cell.length_b   1.000
_cell.length_c   1.000
_cell.angle_alpha   90.00
_cell.angle_beta   90.00
_cell.angle_gamma   90.00
#
_symmetry.space_group_name_H-M   'P 1'
#
loop_
_entity.id
_entity.type
_entity.pdbx_description
1 polymer ?
#
loop_
_entity_poly.entity_id
_entity_poly.type
_entity_poly.pdbx_seq_one_letter_code
_entity_poly.pdbx_strand_id
1 'polypeptide(L)'
;MQDSRVDRPPISRLYERLQRERGDIEPDIPMYRRILDSLYEGDVIFRLSDASALREKIGRAAERLDNISKTVLALPFAPGSREEALKKAIRLACVSYIKERMLSIPPLPVEEEIKKIQVRRRQETARREERERLLALEAYERYELLQAGNADPSSASYNNGSSGTQAGAATGANSTADPLIDQINIVKGYIRQAREAMRFEEVATLEQNLGELTQEFYNRQRLGSQ
;
A
#
# COMPACT_ATOMS: atom_id res chain seq x y z
N MET A 1 -36.97 -47.79 -5.79
CA MET A 1 -37.03 -46.33 -5.71
C MET A 1 -35.59 -45.84 -5.82
N GLN A 2 -35.27 -45.15 -6.91
CA GLN A 2 -33.91 -44.75 -7.28
C GLN A 2 -33.32 -43.77 -6.26
N ASP A 3 -32.19 -44.16 -5.69
CA ASP A 3 -31.32 -43.30 -4.89
C ASP A 3 -30.45 -42.48 -5.87
N SER A 4 -31.07 -41.55 -6.61
CA SER A 4 -30.38 -40.57 -7.46
C SER A 4 -29.75 -39.48 -6.59
N ARG A 5 -28.84 -39.90 -5.72
CA ARG A 5 -28.02 -39.02 -4.89
C ARG A 5 -27.07 -38.20 -5.75
N VAL A 6 -27.50 -37.00 -6.10
CA VAL A 6 -26.69 -35.76 -6.19
C VAL A 6 -25.33 -35.91 -6.86
N ASP A 7 -25.23 -36.58 -8.01
CA ASP A 7 -23.97 -36.56 -8.75
C ASP A 7 -23.88 -35.25 -9.54
N ARG A 8 -23.29 -34.24 -8.90
CA ARG A 8 -23.16 -32.89 -9.47
C ARG A 8 -22.46 -32.98 -10.83
N PRO A 9 -23.09 -32.55 -11.95
CA PRO A 9 -22.51 -32.69 -13.28
C PRO A 9 -21.10 -32.09 -13.37
N PRO A 10 -20.15 -32.68 -14.10
CA PRO A 10 -18.76 -32.17 -14.18
C PRO A 10 -18.67 -30.68 -14.55
N ILE A 11 -19.55 -30.21 -15.45
CA ILE A 11 -19.63 -28.80 -15.85
C ILE A 11 -19.94 -27.86 -14.68
N SER A 12 -20.76 -28.30 -13.71
CA SER A 12 -21.11 -27.49 -12.54
C SER A 12 -19.90 -27.28 -11.63
N ARG A 13 -19.11 -28.33 -11.37
CA ARG A 13 -17.87 -28.25 -10.57
C ARG A 13 -16.83 -27.35 -11.22
N LEU A 14 -16.68 -27.44 -12.53
CA LEU A 14 -15.76 -26.57 -13.29
C LEU A 14 -16.21 -25.12 -13.28
N TYR A 15 -17.51 -24.87 -13.44
CA TYR A 15 -18.05 -23.52 -13.38
C TYR A 15 -17.89 -22.88 -12.00
N GLU A 16 -18.15 -23.62 -10.93
CA GLU A 16 -17.92 -23.15 -9.57
C GLU A 16 -16.45 -22.83 -9.30
N ARG A 17 -15.54 -23.68 -9.79
CA ARG A 17 -14.11 -23.41 -9.71
C ARG A 17 -13.73 -22.14 -10.47
N LEU A 18 -14.29 -21.94 -11.67
CA LEU A 18 -14.08 -20.74 -12.47
C LEU A 18 -14.57 -19.49 -11.74
N GLN A 19 -15.74 -19.55 -11.10
CA GLN A 19 -16.28 -18.44 -10.31
C GLN A 19 -15.44 -18.13 -9.07
N ARG A 20 -14.92 -19.16 -8.39
CA ARG A 20 -14.04 -18.96 -7.24
C ARG A 20 -12.74 -18.25 -7.64
N GLU A 21 -12.05 -18.76 -8.67
CA GLU A 21 -10.83 -18.11 -9.19
C GLU A 21 -11.09 -16.67 -9.66
N ARG A 22 -12.27 -16.42 -10.24
CA ARG A 22 -12.68 -15.06 -10.61
C ARG A 22 -12.87 -14.18 -9.38
N GLY A 23 -13.59 -14.66 -8.37
CA GLY A 23 -13.83 -13.93 -7.13
C GLY A 23 -12.53 -13.59 -6.39
N ASP A 24 -11.58 -14.53 -6.39
CA ASP A 24 -10.28 -14.36 -5.72
C ASP A 24 -9.42 -13.26 -6.37
N ILE A 25 -9.52 -13.07 -7.70
CA ILE A 25 -8.72 -12.07 -8.43
C ILE A 25 -9.42 -10.72 -8.64
N GLU A 26 -10.75 -10.67 -8.58
CA GLU A 26 -11.52 -9.43 -8.77
C GLU A 26 -11.05 -8.25 -7.86
N PRO A 27 -10.68 -8.43 -6.57
CA PRO A 27 -10.17 -7.31 -5.75
C PRO A 27 -8.76 -6.85 -6.10
N ASP A 28 -7.94 -7.71 -6.71
CA ASP A 28 -6.55 -7.39 -7.08
C ASP A 28 -6.49 -6.39 -8.25
N ILE A 29 -7.49 -6.42 -9.14
CA ILE A 29 -7.56 -5.54 -10.31
C ILE A 29 -7.66 -4.05 -9.93
N PRO A 30 -8.62 -3.61 -9.09
CA PRO A 30 -8.68 -2.22 -8.64
C PRO A 30 -7.49 -1.86 -7.72
N MET A 31 -6.97 -2.80 -6.93
CA MET A 31 -5.75 -2.57 -6.14
C MET A 31 -4.55 -2.24 -7.04
N TYR A 32 -4.36 -2.97 -8.13
CA TYR A 32 -3.28 -2.65 -9.09
C TYR A 32 -3.42 -1.24 -9.67
N ARG A 33 -4.65 -0.80 -9.99
CA ARG A 33 -4.88 0.58 -10.45
C ARG A 33 -4.51 1.60 -9.38
N ARG A 34 -4.94 1.37 -8.13
CA ARG A 34 -4.59 2.24 -6.99
C ARG A 34 -3.06 2.34 -6.80
N ILE A 35 -2.35 1.23 -6.91
CA ILE A 35 -0.88 1.21 -6.84
C ILE A 35 -0.29 2.04 -7.99
N LEU A 36 -0.77 1.87 -9.23
CA LEU A 36 -0.31 2.66 -10.35
C LEU A 36 -0.55 4.16 -10.15
N ASP A 37 -1.76 4.54 -9.73
CA ASP A 37 -2.13 5.94 -9.49
C ASP A 37 -1.21 6.56 -8.44
N SER A 38 -0.97 5.86 -7.33
CA SER A 38 -0.03 6.27 -6.28
C SER A 38 1.42 6.40 -6.79
N LEU A 39 1.86 5.52 -7.69
CA LEU A 39 3.18 5.61 -8.32
C LEU A 39 3.29 6.81 -9.29
N TYR A 40 2.23 7.12 -10.04
CA TYR A 40 2.17 8.32 -10.89
C TYR A 40 2.07 9.61 -10.07
N GLU A 41 1.43 9.52 -8.91
CA GLU A 41 1.39 10.54 -7.86
C GLU A 41 2.71 10.65 -7.08
N GLY A 42 3.64 9.71 -7.27
CA GLY A 42 4.95 9.75 -6.63
C GLY A 42 4.88 9.60 -5.11
N ASP A 43 3.80 9.01 -4.60
CA ASP A 43 3.69 8.63 -3.20
C ASP A 43 4.69 7.52 -2.86
N VAL A 44 5.14 7.51 -1.61
CA VAL A 44 6.12 6.53 -1.10
C VAL A 44 5.49 5.24 -0.57
N ILE A 45 4.16 5.12 -0.63
CA ILE A 45 3.41 3.99 -0.05
C ILE A 45 3.72 2.69 -0.79
N PHE A 46 3.66 2.72 -2.12
CA PHE A 46 3.85 1.53 -2.95
C PHE A 46 5.16 1.58 -3.74
N ARG A 47 5.68 0.40 -4.06
CA ARG A 47 6.91 0.21 -4.84
C ARG A 47 6.57 -0.36 -6.20
N LEU A 48 7.46 -0.12 -7.16
CA LEU A 48 7.35 -0.72 -8.49
C LEU A 48 7.32 -2.26 -8.43
N SER A 49 8.06 -2.86 -7.50
CA SER A 49 8.03 -4.30 -7.24
C SER A 49 6.64 -4.81 -6.85
N ASP A 50 5.84 -4.00 -6.14
CA ASP A 50 4.48 -4.37 -5.73
C ASP A 50 3.57 -4.42 -6.96
N ALA A 51 3.64 -3.39 -7.80
CA ALA A 51 2.89 -3.31 -9.04
C ALA A 51 3.23 -4.48 -9.97
N SER A 52 4.53 -4.79 -10.12
CA SER A 52 5.01 -5.92 -10.89
C SER A 52 4.50 -7.27 -10.35
N ALA A 53 4.60 -7.50 -9.04
CA ALA A 53 4.14 -8.73 -8.41
C ALA A 53 2.61 -8.91 -8.54
N LEU A 54 1.84 -7.84 -8.34
CA LEU A 54 0.39 -7.89 -8.46
C LEU A 54 -0.05 -8.10 -9.92
N ARG A 55 0.62 -7.46 -10.88
CA ARG A 55 0.39 -7.68 -12.32
C ARG A 55 0.69 -9.13 -12.71
N GLU A 56 1.78 -9.70 -12.20
CA GLU A 56 2.11 -11.10 -12.44
C GLU A 56 1.04 -12.04 -11.85
N LYS A 57 0.56 -11.77 -10.63
CA LYS A 57 -0.53 -12.53 -10.00
C LYS A 57 -1.80 -12.51 -10.87
N ILE A 58 -2.17 -11.34 -11.39
CA ILE A 58 -3.31 -11.18 -12.31
C ILE A 58 -3.07 -11.97 -13.60
N GLY A 59 -1.89 -11.89 -14.21
CA GLY A 59 -1.55 -12.67 -15.40
C GLY A 59 -1.68 -14.19 -15.18
N ARG A 60 -1.11 -14.71 -14.09
CA ARG A 60 -1.22 -16.13 -13.72
C ARG A 60 -2.68 -16.55 -13.47
N ALA A 61 -3.51 -15.68 -12.88
CA ALA A 61 -4.93 -15.95 -12.69
C ALA A 61 -5.69 -15.99 -14.02
N ALA A 62 -5.35 -15.11 -14.97
CA ALA A 62 -5.92 -15.14 -16.32
C ALA A 62 -5.63 -16.47 -17.02
N GLU A 63 -4.40 -16.98 -16.92
CA GLU A 63 -4.02 -18.30 -17.43
C GLU A 63 -4.82 -19.44 -16.77
N ARG A 64 -5.00 -19.40 -15.44
CA ARG A 64 -5.82 -20.40 -14.73
C ARG A 64 -7.27 -20.38 -15.20
N LEU A 65 -7.88 -19.20 -15.33
CA LEU A 65 -9.24 -19.04 -15.86
C LEU A 65 -9.34 -19.55 -17.29
N ASP A 66 -8.37 -19.22 -18.16
CA ASP A 66 -8.31 -19.70 -19.54
C ASP A 66 -8.25 -21.24 -19.58
N ASN A 67 -7.38 -21.85 -18.77
CA ASN A 67 -7.24 -23.30 -18.67
C ASN A 67 -8.55 -23.97 -18.19
N ILE A 68 -9.21 -23.44 -17.15
CA ILE A 68 -10.50 -23.98 -16.69
C ILE A 68 -11.55 -23.86 -17.81
N SER A 69 -11.65 -22.72 -18.48
CA SER A 69 -12.64 -22.55 -19.55
C SER A 69 -12.36 -23.44 -20.78
N LYS A 70 -11.09 -23.77 -21.07
CA LYS A 70 -10.71 -24.79 -22.07
C LYS A 70 -11.16 -26.19 -21.64
N THR A 71 -11.02 -26.54 -20.37
CA THR A 71 -11.51 -27.83 -19.85
C THR A 71 -13.04 -27.94 -19.92
N VAL A 72 -13.77 -26.84 -19.68
CA VAL A 72 -15.22 -26.77 -19.89
C VAL A 72 -15.58 -27.01 -21.37
N LEU A 73 -14.83 -26.40 -22.29
CA LEU A 73 -15.06 -26.55 -23.73
C LEU A 73 -14.81 -28.00 -24.22
N ALA A 74 -13.86 -28.71 -23.60
CA ALA A 74 -13.49 -30.08 -23.95
C ALA A 74 -14.52 -31.13 -23.52
N LEU A 75 -15.51 -30.79 -22.68
CA LEU A 75 -16.54 -31.74 -22.25
C LEU A 75 -17.35 -32.27 -23.45
N PRO A 76 -17.55 -33.60 -23.57
CA PRO A 76 -18.33 -34.18 -24.65
C PRO A 76 -19.82 -33.95 -24.40
N PHE A 77 -20.49 -33.27 -25.34
CA PHE A 77 -21.94 -33.09 -25.38
C PHE A 77 -22.43 -33.32 -26.81
N ALA A 78 -23.69 -33.70 -26.97
CA ALA A 78 -24.27 -33.92 -28.29
C ALA A 78 -24.23 -32.63 -29.12
N PRO A 79 -23.90 -32.71 -30.43
CA PRO A 79 -23.88 -31.54 -31.29
C PRO A 79 -25.27 -30.91 -31.38
N GLY A 80 -25.35 -29.59 -31.26
CA GLY A 80 -26.61 -28.83 -31.26
C GLY A 80 -27.38 -28.87 -29.94
N SER A 81 -26.86 -29.54 -28.91
CA SER A 81 -27.49 -29.58 -27.59
C SER A 81 -27.36 -28.25 -26.83
N ARG A 82 -28.24 -28.06 -25.85
CA ARG A 82 -28.19 -26.88 -24.94
C ARG A 82 -26.92 -26.87 -24.12
N GLU A 83 -26.42 -28.05 -23.73
CA GLU A 83 -25.18 -28.25 -22.99
C GLU A 83 -23.96 -27.85 -23.82
N GLU A 84 -23.96 -28.17 -25.13
CA GLU A 84 -22.92 -27.72 -26.05
C GLU A 84 -22.92 -26.19 -26.20
N ALA A 85 -24.10 -25.58 -26.35
CA ALA A 85 -24.25 -24.13 -26.38
C ALA A 85 -23.76 -23.49 -25.07
N LEU A 86 -24.09 -24.08 -23.92
CA LEU A 86 -23.67 -23.60 -22.60
C LEU A 86 -22.14 -23.60 -22.45
N LYS A 87 -21.44 -24.69 -22.78
CA LYS A 87 -19.97 -24.70 -22.67
C LYS A 87 -19.30 -23.66 -23.58
N LYS A 88 -19.85 -23.42 -24.78
CA LYS A 88 -19.37 -22.38 -25.70
C LYS A 88 -19.59 -20.97 -25.11
N ALA A 89 -20.76 -20.73 -24.52
CA ALA A 89 -21.08 -19.47 -23.86
C ALA A 89 -20.17 -19.20 -22.65
N ILE A 90 -19.91 -20.21 -21.81
CA ILE A 90 -18.97 -20.10 -20.67
C ILE A 90 -17.57 -19.75 -21.18
N ARG A 91 -17.09 -20.42 -22.23
CA ARG A 91 -15.79 -20.12 -22.83
C ARG A 91 -15.73 -18.68 -23.34
N LEU A 92 -16.73 -18.25 -24.11
CA LEU A 92 -16.78 -16.90 -24.67
C LEU A 92 -16.77 -15.85 -23.56
N ALA A 93 -17.63 -16.00 -22.54
CA ALA A 93 -17.69 -15.09 -21.41
C ALA A 93 -16.35 -15.01 -20.65
N CYS A 94 -15.66 -16.15 -20.46
CA CYS A 94 -14.35 -16.18 -19.82
C CYS A 94 -13.28 -15.44 -20.65
N VAL A 95 -13.26 -15.64 -21.97
CA VAL A 95 -12.32 -14.94 -22.87
C VAL A 95 -12.56 -13.44 -22.85
N SER A 96 -13.83 -13.02 -22.95
CA SER A 96 -14.20 -11.60 -22.85
C SER A 96 -13.77 -11.01 -21.52
N TYR A 97 -14.06 -11.68 -20.40
CA TYR A 97 -13.64 -11.22 -19.07
C TYR A 97 -12.11 -11.05 -18.96
N ILE A 98 -11.33 -12.05 -19.39
CA ILE A 98 -9.87 -11.97 -19.37
C ILE A 98 -9.37 -10.78 -20.20
N LYS A 99 -9.88 -10.64 -21.43
CA LYS A 99 -9.49 -9.56 -22.34
C LYS A 99 -9.84 -8.18 -21.78
N GLU A 100 -11.06 -8.02 -21.26
CA GLU A 100 -11.61 -6.72 -20.85
C GLU A 100 -11.24 -6.29 -19.44
N ARG A 101 -10.92 -7.23 -18.54
CA ARG A 101 -10.64 -6.92 -17.13
C ARG A 101 -9.21 -7.21 -16.70
N MET A 102 -8.52 -8.15 -17.33
CA MET A 102 -7.19 -8.62 -16.85
C MET A 102 -6.06 -8.23 -17.80
N LEU A 103 -6.27 -8.33 -19.12
CA LEU A 103 -5.25 -7.99 -20.12
C LEU A 103 -5.34 -6.54 -20.63
N SER A 104 -6.49 -5.90 -20.50
CA SER A 104 -6.70 -4.47 -20.80
C SER A 104 -6.16 -3.53 -19.71
N ILE A 105 -5.61 -4.08 -18.63
CA ILE A 105 -5.06 -3.30 -17.52
C ILE A 105 -3.88 -2.46 -18.03
N PRO A 106 -3.75 -1.19 -17.60
CA PRO A 106 -2.65 -0.33 -18.05
C PRO A 106 -1.29 -1.02 -17.88
N PRO A 107 -0.42 -0.95 -18.91
CA PRO A 107 0.92 -1.50 -18.79
C PRO A 107 1.67 -0.80 -17.65
N LEU A 108 2.61 -1.52 -17.04
CA LEU A 108 3.52 -0.90 -16.09
C LEU A 108 4.26 0.24 -16.82
N PRO A 109 4.31 1.45 -16.24
CA PRO A 109 5.13 2.51 -16.79
C PRO A 109 6.58 2.04 -16.89
N VAL A 110 7.26 2.38 -17.97
CA VAL A 110 8.64 1.95 -18.20
C VAL A 110 9.51 2.49 -17.06
N GLU A 111 10.44 1.69 -16.51
CA GLU A 111 11.31 2.08 -15.38
C GLU A 111 11.91 3.49 -15.53
N GLU A 112 12.25 3.88 -16.76
CA GLU A 112 12.75 5.20 -17.14
C GLU A 112 11.74 6.34 -16.95
N GLU A 113 10.45 6.12 -17.24
CA GLU A 113 9.40 7.09 -17.00
C GLU A 113 9.12 7.27 -15.51
N ILE A 114 9.14 6.18 -14.74
CA ILE A 114 8.98 6.23 -13.28
C ILE A 114 10.14 6.99 -12.65
N LYS A 115 11.39 6.72 -13.05
CA LYS A 115 12.55 7.49 -12.58
C LYS A 115 12.42 8.97 -12.93
N LYS A 116 11.98 9.30 -14.15
CA LYS A 116 11.75 10.70 -14.56
C LYS A 116 10.64 11.36 -13.74
N ILE A 117 9.55 10.66 -13.46
CA ILE A 117 8.44 11.15 -12.63
C ILE A 117 8.90 11.36 -11.19
N GLN A 118 9.61 10.40 -10.61
CA GLN A 118 10.16 10.49 -9.25
C GLN A 118 11.20 11.61 -9.13
N VAL A 119 12.09 11.77 -10.11
CA VAL A 119 13.07 12.86 -10.13
C VAL A 119 12.37 14.22 -10.29
N ARG A 120 11.40 14.33 -11.21
CA ARG A 120 10.64 15.57 -11.42
C ARG A 120 9.90 15.99 -10.16
N ARG A 121 9.22 15.07 -9.48
CA ARG A 121 8.51 15.36 -8.23
C ARG A 121 9.45 15.63 -7.06
N ARG A 122 10.60 14.93 -6.95
CA ARG A 122 11.63 15.25 -5.96
C ARG A 122 12.18 16.67 -6.16
N GLN A 123 12.34 17.09 -7.42
CA GLN A 123 12.73 18.46 -7.74
C GLN A 123 11.62 19.47 -7.43
N GLU A 124 10.35 19.12 -7.68
CA GLU A 124 9.21 20.01 -7.42
C GLU A 124 8.94 20.19 -5.92
N THR A 125 9.00 19.10 -5.14
CA THR A 125 8.95 19.13 -3.67
C THR A 125 10.13 19.91 -3.09
N ALA A 126 11.36 19.63 -3.52
CA ALA A 126 12.53 20.39 -3.08
C ALA A 126 12.40 21.90 -3.38
N ARG A 127 11.89 22.28 -4.57
CA ARG A 127 11.64 23.68 -4.93
C ARG A 127 10.55 24.32 -4.07
N ARG A 128 9.52 23.56 -3.70
CA ARG A 128 8.43 24.05 -2.83
C ARG A 128 8.93 24.26 -1.41
N GLU A 129 9.68 23.31 -0.87
CA GLU A 129 10.30 23.39 0.46
C GLU A 129 11.31 24.54 0.54
N GLU A 130 12.12 24.77 -0.50
CA GLU A 130 13.06 25.88 -0.55
C GLU A 130 12.35 27.24 -0.54
N ARG A 131 11.27 27.40 -1.31
CA ARG A 131 10.44 28.61 -1.28
C ARG A 131 9.80 28.84 0.08
N GLU A 132 9.25 27.80 0.69
CA GLU A 132 8.66 27.88 2.03
C GLU A 132 9.71 28.23 3.09
N ARG A 133 10.93 27.68 3.00
CA ARG A 133 12.06 28.06 3.86
C ARG A 133 12.45 29.53 3.72
N LEU A 134 12.54 30.04 2.49
CA LEU A 134 12.89 31.45 2.24
C LEU A 134 11.85 32.39 2.85
N LEU A 135 10.56 32.12 2.62
CA LEU A 135 9.46 32.90 3.20
C LEU A 135 9.44 32.83 4.74
N ALA A 136 9.76 31.66 5.32
CA ALA A 136 9.85 31.51 6.77
C ALA A 136 11.02 32.32 7.37
N LEU A 137 12.17 32.36 6.67
CA LEU A 137 13.33 33.16 7.08
C LEU A 137 13.01 34.66 7.03
N GLU A 138 12.41 35.13 5.94
CA GLU A 138 11.98 36.53 5.77
C GLU A 138 10.95 36.95 6.82
N ALA A 139 10.00 36.06 7.16
CA ALA A 139 9.05 36.28 8.24
C ALA A 139 9.74 36.36 9.62
N TYR A 140 10.78 35.56 9.86
CA TYR A 140 11.55 35.57 11.10
C TYR A 140 12.35 36.87 11.25
N GLU A 141 13.09 37.30 10.21
CA GLU A 141 13.83 38.58 10.21
C GLU A 141 12.89 39.78 10.45
N ARG A 142 11.70 39.74 9.86
CA ARG A 142 10.68 40.78 10.06
C ARG A 142 10.12 40.80 11.47
N TYR A 143 9.99 39.65 12.13
CA TYR A 143 9.57 39.56 13.53
C TYR A 143 10.68 40.05 14.47
N GLU A 144 11.94 39.71 14.20
CA GLU A 144 13.11 40.17 14.95
C GLU A 144 13.26 41.70 14.89
N LEU A 145 13.08 42.31 13.71
CA LEU A 145 13.07 43.77 13.54
C LEU A 145 11.93 44.46 14.33
N LEU A 146 10.76 43.82 14.45
CA LEU A 146 9.64 44.34 15.25
C LEU A 146 9.90 44.20 16.76
N GLN A 147 10.59 43.13 17.18
CA GLN A 147 10.93 42.89 18.59
C GLN A 147 12.10 43.76 19.07
N ALA A 148 13.06 44.05 18.19
CA ALA A 148 14.15 45.00 18.44
C ALA A 148 13.66 46.45 18.63
N GLY A 149 12.44 46.77 18.18
CA GLY A 149 11.80 48.07 18.37
C GLY A 149 11.07 48.24 19.71
N ASN A 150 10.99 47.21 20.57
CA ASN A 150 10.15 47.23 21.77
C ASN A 150 10.81 46.57 23.01
N ALA A 151 12.12 46.74 23.19
CA ALA A 151 12.85 46.27 24.36
C ALA A 151 12.80 47.30 25.51
N ASP A 152 11.88 47.08 26.47
CA ASP A 152 11.91 47.71 27.81
C ASP A 152 12.65 46.76 28.79
N PRO A 153 13.76 47.19 29.41
CA PRO A 153 14.52 46.35 30.34
C PRO A 153 14.16 46.70 31.78
N SER A 154 13.16 46.04 32.38
CA SER A 154 13.02 46.07 33.84
C SER A 154 12.16 44.94 34.42
N SER A 155 12.82 43.95 35.04
CA SER A 155 12.72 43.67 36.49
C SER A 155 13.12 42.23 36.80
N ALA A 156 14.06 42.14 37.73
CA ALA A 156 14.66 40.91 38.21
C ALA A 156 13.74 40.13 39.17
N SER A 157 13.81 38.81 39.04
CA SER A 157 13.95 37.78 40.09
C SER A 157 13.07 37.86 41.34
N TYR A 158 12.26 36.81 41.59
CA TYR A 158 12.19 36.17 42.91
C TYR A 158 11.92 34.66 42.81
N ASN A 159 12.48 33.97 43.80
CA ASN A 159 12.78 32.55 43.95
C ASN A 159 11.67 31.76 44.70
N ASN A 160 11.87 30.43 44.78
CA ASN A 160 11.40 29.46 45.81
C ASN A 160 10.32 28.45 45.32
N GLY A 161 10.66 27.18 45.05
CA GLY A 161 10.78 26.05 46.01
C GLY A 161 9.80 24.94 45.53
N SER A 162 9.92 23.63 45.69
CA SER A 162 10.75 22.74 46.50
C SER A 162 10.55 21.30 45.97
N SER A 163 11.63 20.51 45.95
CA SER A 163 11.71 19.06 46.24
C SER A 163 10.66 18.06 45.71
N GLY A 164 11.14 17.08 44.94
CA GLY A 164 10.51 15.78 44.75
C GLY A 164 11.52 14.74 44.24
N THR A 165 12.47 14.33 45.09
CA THR A 165 13.43 13.26 44.78
C THR A 165 12.86 11.87 45.07
N GLN A 166 12.93 11.03 44.02
CA GLN A 166 13.30 9.61 44.00
C GLN A 166 12.48 8.58 44.77
N ALA A 167 11.98 7.57 44.03
CA ALA A 167 12.39 6.17 44.25
C ALA A 167 11.91 5.30 43.09
N GLY A 168 12.77 4.37 42.65
CA GLY A 168 12.34 3.25 41.82
C GLY A 168 13.29 2.80 40.72
N ALA A 169 14.59 2.65 41.03
CA ALA A 169 15.43 1.79 40.22
C ALA A 169 15.04 0.32 40.50
N ALA A 170 14.48 -0.35 39.51
CA ALA A 170 14.43 -1.80 39.44
C ALA A 170 15.03 -2.23 38.09
N THR A 171 16.27 -2.65 38.18
CA THR A 171 17.08 -3.32 37.17
C THR A 171 16.35 -4.53 36.57
N GLY A 172 16.24 -4.54 35.24
CA GLY A 172 15.72 -5.67 34.47
C GLY A 172 16.24 -5.64 33.04
N ALA A 173 17.47 -6.12 32.86
CA ALA A 173 18.00 -6.82 31.69
C ALA A 173 17.70 -6.30 30.26
N ASN A 174 18.77 -5.82 29.61
CA ASN A 174 19.05 -5.96 28.17
C ASN A 174 17.99 -5.52 27.14
N SER A 175 17.99 -4.22 26.80
CA SER A 175 18.04 -3.78 25.39
C SER A 175 18.38 -2.29 25.31
N THR A 176 19.46 -1.97 24.62
CA THR A 176 19.98 -0.62 24.36
C THR A 176 19.20 0.11 23.27
N ALA A 177 17.87 -0.02 23.22
CA ALA A 177 17.04 0.51 22.14
C ALA A 177 15.89 1.35 22.70
N ASP A 178 15.73 2.56 22.15
CA ASP A 178 14.56 3.42 22.40
C ASP A 178 13.28 2.64 22.03
N PRO A 179 12.28 2.51 22.92
CA PRO A 179 11.03 1.79 22.63
C PRO A 179 10.33 2.25 21.35
N LEU A 180 10.49 3.52 20.96
CA LEU A 180 9.94 4.03 19.70
C LEU A 180 10.70 3.50 18.48
N ILE A 181 12.03 3.34 18.58
CA ILE A 181 12.85 2.71 17.54
C ILE A 181 12.47 1.24 17.37
N ASP A 182 12.21 0.53 18.48
CA ASP A 182 11.75 -0.85 18.43
C ASP A 182 10.40 -0.95 17.71
N GLN A 183 9.44 -0.08 18.03
CA GLN A 183 8.15 -0.03 17.35
C GLN A 183 8.30 0.26 15.84
N ILE A 184 9.16 1.20 15.46
CA ILE A 184 9.48 1.48 14.04
C ILE A 184 10.00 0.21 13.34
N ASN A 185 10.89 -0.55 13.99
CA ASN A 185 11.45 -1.77 13.44
C ASN A 185 10.39 -2.89 13.31
N ILE A 186 9.49 -3.00 14.29
CA ILE A 186 8.35 -3.94 14.26
C ILE A 186 7.43 -3.63 13.07
N VAL A 187 7.03 -2.37 12.92
CA VAL A 187 6.15 -1.94 11.81
C VAL A 187 6.81 -2.19 10.46
N LYS A 188 8.11 -1.89 10.31
CA LYS A 188 8.88 -2.26 9.10
C LYS A 188 8.86 -3.76 8.81
N GLY A 189 8.91 -4.59 9.84
CA GLY A 189 8.77 -6.05 9.74
C GLY A 189 7.39 -6.46 9.20
N TYR A 190 6.31 -5.90 9.76
CA TYR A 190 4.96 -6.17 9.30
C TYR A 190 4.70 -5.69 7.87
N ILE A 191 5.24 -4.53 7.48
CA ILE A 191 5.17 -4.05 6.08
C ILE A 191 5.78 -5.09 5.13
N ARG A 192 6.94 -5.66 5.49
CA ARG A 192 7.59 -6.70 4.69
C ARG A 192 6.71 -7.93 4.54
N GLN A 193 6.16 -8.43 5.65
CA GLN A 193 5.27 -9.59 5.65
C GLN A 193 3.99 -9.33 4.83
N ALA A 194 3.39 -8.15 4.97
CA ALA A 194 2.20 -7.75 4.22
C ALA A 194 2.49 -7.68 2.71
N ARG A 195 3.66 -7.17 2.31
CA ARG A 195 4.12 -7.16 0.90
C ARG A 195 4.32 -8.57 0.36
N GLU A 196 5.01 -9.44 1.11
CA GLU A 196 5.22 -10.85 0.75
C GLU A 196 3.88 -11.61 0.60
N ALA A 197 2.91 -11.29 1.45
CA ALA A 197 1.55 -11.82 1.39
C ALA A 197 0.64 -11.13 0.36
N MET A 198 1.15 -10.12 -0.37
CA MET A 198 0.39 -9.27 -1.30
C MET A 198 -0.87 -8.63 -0.70
N ARG A 199 -0.84 -8.31 0.60
CA ARG A 199 -1.92 -7.62 1.32
C ARG A 199 -1.72 -6.12 1.26
N PHE A 200 -1.87 -5.55 0.08
CA PHE A 200 -1.50 -4.16 -0.17
C PHE A 200 -2.36 -3.12 0.56
N GLU A 201 -3.58 -3.45 1.00
CA GLU A 201 -4.34 -2.59 1.91
C GLU A 201 -3.64 -2.47 3.27
N GLU A 202 -3.17 -3.59 3.83
CA GLU A 202 -2.41 -3.59 5.09
C GLU A 202 -1.10 -2.82 4.92
N VAL A 203 -0.43 -2.96 3.76
CA VAL A 203 0.77 -2.17 3.43
C VAL A 203 0.47 -0.67 3.50
N ALA A 204 -0.63 -0.21 2.89
CA ALA A 204 -0.99 1.20 2.91
C ALA A 204 -1.20 1.74 4.33
N THR A 205 -1.93 1.00 5.18
CA THR A 205 -2.15 1.38 6.58
C THR A 205 -0.85 1.39 7.39
N LEU A 206 0.00 0.38 7.21
CA LEU A 206 1.25 0.26 7.95
C LEU A 206 2.30 1.30 7.52
N GLU A 207 2.35 1.67 6.23
CA GLU A 207 3.22 2.76 5.75
C GLU A 207 2.79 4.12 6.31
N GLN A 208 1.48 4.37 6.44
CA GLN A 208 0.98 5.56 7.12
C GLN A 208 1.41 5.58 8.60
N ASN A 209 1.20 4.46 9.31
CA ASN A 209 1.61 4.33 10.70
C ASN A 209 3.13 4.51 10.88
N LEU A 210 3.94 3.97 9.96
CA LEU A 210 5.38 4.17 9.96
C LEU A 210 5.77 5.64 9.78
N GLY A 211 5.05 6.36 8.91
CA GLY A 211 5.23 7.81 8.72
C GLY A 211 4.98 8.59 10.01
N GLU A 212 3.87 8.30 10.70
CA GLU A 212 3.50 8.92 11.97
C GLU A 212 4.57 8.65 13.07
N LEU A 213 5.00 7.40 13.24
CA LEU A 213 6.03 7.02 14.21
C LEU A 213 7.38 7.69 13.92
N THR A 214 7.74 7.79 12.64
CA THR A 214 9.00 8.43 12.22
C THR A 214 8.97 9.93 12.48
N GLN A 215 7.83 10.58 12.23
CA GLN A 215 7.62 11.99 12.54
C GLN A 215 7.70 12.25 14.05
N GLU A 216 7.08 11.39 14.86
CA GLU A 216 7.16 11.49 16.32
C GLU A 216 8.60 11.35 16.82
N PHE A 217 9.36 10.39 16.29
CA PHE A 217 10.77 10.20 16.62
C PHE A 217 11.59 11.47 16.35
N TYR A 218 11.39 12.08 15.18
CA TYR A 218 12.06 13.32 14.82
C TYR A 218 11.69 14.49 15.76
N ASN A 219 10.42 14.61 16.14
CA ASN A 219 9.96 15.62 17.08
C ASN A 219 10.61 15.47 18.47
N ARG A 220 10.72 14.23 18.99
CA ARG A 220 11.40 13.92 20.25
C ARG A 220 12.88 14.31 20.21
N GLN A 221 13.55 14.02 19.10
CA GLN A 221 14.97 14.33 18.93
C GLN A 221 15.23 15.85 18.87
N ARG A 222 14.34 16.62 18.23
CA ARG A 222 14.40 18.10 18.23
C ARG A 222 14.17 18.70 19.62
N LEU A 223 13.18 18.19 20.36
CA LEU A 223 12.85 18.68 21.71
C LEU A 223 13.93 18.33 22.75
N GLY A 224 14.59 17.18 22.62
CA GLY A 224 15.70 16.79 23.49
C GLY A 224 17.04 17.50 23.20
N SER A 225 17.10 18.33 22.15
CA SER A 225 18.29 19.11 21.76
C SER A 225 18.19 20.60 22.14
N GLN A 226 17.09 21.02 22.80
CA GLN A 226 16.91 22.34 23.41
C GLN A 226 17.04 22.23 24.93
#